data_AF-A0A1I5VCH5-F1
#
_entry.id   AF-A0A1I5VCH5-F1
#
_cell.length_a   1.000
_cell.length_b   1.000
_cell.length_c   1.000
_cell.angle_alpha   90.00
_cell.angle_beta   90.00
_cell.angle_gamma   90.00
#
_symmetry.space_group_name_H-M   'P 1'
#
loop_
_entity.id
_entity.type
_entity.pdbx_description
1 polymer ?
#
loop_
_entity_poly.entity_id
_entity_poly.type
_entity_poly.pdbx_seq_one_letter_code
_entity_poly.pdbx_strand_id
1 'polypeptide(L)'
;MPFQDTKNPLYGSGRITEVAPGVRSIGLQGNSLAVETASGLVVVDTGPSPDLVAPVLDQLREPVRWIVYSHGHLGYNYGVPGFFDYAAAHGERRPAVVAQENVVRRYQRYLETAGLQNHINTRQFRRPMADMAAPPPITFPDQTYREALTLAPDVRLLWAPSETDDVTAVWLPSQRVLYGSAAVINGIPNIGTPMRTMRDTVRWADTLDRLAALNPAVLVPEFGPVVREDPVRQLTMTAAALRWLRGAVVDQLNQGRRVDDIVHDLRYPAELFDVPWMREHYGHREYIVRDIVRSETGWWDGNPTTLHPSRPDVAAAARAEAITDKQAVLDQAERLRGDGRVQEALHVIDLLALAPGDDPLVKQARAVKQELCALRAAEASSYVSRSFYRSGW
;
A
#
# COMPACT_ATOMS: atom_id res chain seq x y z
N MET A 1 16.94 17.67 6.86
CA MET A 1 16.02 16.88 7.71
C MET A 1 15.29 15.90 6.80
N PRO A 2 15.27 14.59 7.09
CA PRO A 2 14.78 13.63 6.12
C PRO A 2 13.26 13.72 6.02
N PHE A 3 12.86 14.04 4.80
CA PHE A 3 11.58 13.93 4.13
C PHE A 3 10.76 12.68 4.52
N GLN A 4 9.80 12.87 5.42
CA GLN A 4 8.51 12.18 5.49
C GLN A 4 7.72 12.79 6.66
N ASP A 5 6.45 13.13 6.46
CA ASP A 5 5.57 13.40 7.60
C ASP A 5 5.43 12.10 8.39
N THR A 6 6.01 12.07 9.60
CA THR A 6 5.94 10.93 10.52
C THR A 6 4.51 10.49 10.87
N LYS A 7 3.49 11.28 10.51
CA LYS A 7 2.08 10.98 10.75
C LYS A 7 1.39 10.28 9.56
N ASN A 8 1.85 10.49 8.32
CA ASN A 8 1.31 9.80 7.14
C ASN A 8 2.36 9.70 6.01
N PRO A 9 2.81 8.49 5.63
CA PRO A 9 3.84 8.30 4.61
C PRO A 9 3.40 8.65 3.17
N LEU A 10 2.13 9.00 2.96
CA LEU A 10 1.51 9.22 1.64
C LEU A 10 1.51 10.69 1.16
N TYR A 11 2.08 11.64 1.92
CA TYR A 11 2.15 13.05 1.52
C TYR A 11 3.58 13.50 1.19
N GLY A 12 3.71 14.27 0.10
CA GLY A 12 4.98 14.87 -0.34
C GLY A 12 5.34 16.14 0.46
N SER A 13 6.56 16.66 0.28
CA SER A 13 7.06 17.83 1.01
C SER A 13 6.61 19.19 0.45
N GLY A 14 5.87 19.20 -0.67
CA GLY A 14 5.42 20.43 -1.37
C GLY A 14 6.55 21.31 -1.94
N ARG A 15 7.79 20.83 -1.97
CA ARG A 15 8.95 21.56 -2.50
C ARG A 15 9.41 20.92 -3.80
N ILE A 16 9.55 21.74 -4.85
CA ILE A 16 10.12 21.29 -6.12
C ILE A 16 11.61 21.04 -5.93
N THR A 17 12.09 19.86 -6.32
CA THR A 17 13.50 19.48 -6.23
C THR A 17 14.00 18.93 -7.56
N GLU A 18 15.19 19.36 -7.98
CA GLU A 18 15.80 18.85 -9.19
C GLU A 18 16.39 17.45 -8.96
N VAL A 19 15.98 16.50 -9.80
CA VAL A 19 16.44 15.10 -9.77
C VAL A 19 17.57 14.89 -10.77
N ALA A 20 17.45 15.51 -11.94
CA ALA A 20 18.43 15.54 -13.02
C ALA A 20 18.12 16.76 -13.91
N PRO A 21 19.01 17.18 -14.83
CA PRO A 21 18.71 18.28 -15.74
C PRO A 21 17.39 18.07 -16.49
N GLY A 22 16.46 19.02 -16.31
CA GLY A 22 15.12 18.98 -16.90
C GLY A 22 14.14 17.99 -16.23
N VAL A 23 14.49 17.42 -15.07
CA VAL A 23 13.67 16.45 -14.33
C VAL A 23 13.50 16.90 -12.89
N ARG A 24 12.27 17.22 -12.51
CA ARG A 24 11.92 17.78 -11.20
C ARG A 24 10.93 16.88 -10.48
N SER A 25 11.14 16.63 -9.19
CA SER A 25 10.10 16.13 -8.29
C SER A 25 9.29 17.33 -7.81
N ILE A 26 7.98 17.34 -8.05
CA ILE A 26 7.08 18.48 -7.81
C ILE A 26 6.17 18.31 -6.59
N GLY A 27 6.12 17.11 -5.99
CA GLY A 27 5.53 16.92 -4.67
C GLY A 27 4.01 17.05 -4.56
N LEU A 28 3.26 16.99 -5.67
CA LEU A 28 1.79 16.94 -5.67
C LEU A 28 1.26 15.61 -5.11
N GLN A 29 1.95 14.51 -5.41
CA GLN A 29 1.68 13.17 -4.89
C GLN A 29 3.01 12.43 -4.69
N GLY A 30 3.46 12.31 -3.44
CA GLY A 30 4.78 11.75 -3.17
C GLY A 30 5.89 12.49 -3.92
N ASN A 31 6.59 11.79 -4.82
CA ASN A 31 7.64 12.32 -5.69
C ASN A 31 7.16 12.72 -7.09
N SER A 32 5.85 12.74 -7.37
CA SER A 32 5.23 13.13 -8.66
C SER A 32 6.14 14.03 -9.50
N LEU A 33 6.42 13.66 -10.75
CA LEU A 33 7.49 14.28 -11.54
C LEU A 33 6.97 15.33 -12.52
N ALA A 34 7.80 16.32 -12.84
CA ALA A 34 7.71 17.14 -14.04
C ALA A 34 8.98 16.95 -14.88
N VAL A 35 8.80 16.62 -16.16
CA VAL A 35 9.88 16.36 -17.12
C VAL A 35 9.78 17.34 -18.27
N GLU A 36 10.86 18.07 -18.52
CA GLU A 36 11.00 18.99 -19.64
C GLU A 36 11.15 18.24 -20.96
N THR A 37 10.40 18.69 -21.97
CA THR A 37 10.54 18.23 -23.35
C THR A 37 10.52 19.44 -24.28
N ALA A 38 10.92 19.26 -25.53
CA ALA A 38 10.85 20.31 -26.55
C ALA A 38 9.43 20.83 -26.83
N SER A 39 8.38 20.14 -26.37
CA SER A 39 6.97 20.48 -26.63
C SER A 39 6.18 20.85 -25.37
N GLY A 40 6.86 21.06 -24.24
CA GLY A 40 6.25 21.35 -22.94
C GLY A 40 6.52 20.24 -21.91
N LEU A 41 5.87 20.33 -20.75
CA LEU A 41 6.10 19.39 -19.65
C LEU A 41 5.27 18.11 -19.79
N VAL A 42 5.89 17.01 -19.39
CA VAL A 42 5.19 15.78 -18.96
C VAL A 42 5.14 15.80 -17.44
N VAL A 43 3.93 15.77 -16.88
CA VAL A 43 3.71 15.65 -15.43
C VAL A 43 3.22 14.24 -15.10
N VAL A 44 3.78 13.61 -14.07
CA VAL A 44 3.40 12.28 -13.60
C VAL A 44 2.69 12.42 -12.25
N ASP A 45 1.42 12.02 -12.22
CA ASP A 45 0.44 12.21 -11.14
C ASP A 45 0.12 13.67 -10.79
N THR A 46 -1.13 13.93 -10.39
CA THR A 46 -1.64 15.29 -10.16
C THR A 46 -2.02 15.60 -8.73
N GLY A 47 -1.96 14.62 -7.83
CA GLY A 47 -2.28 14.79 -6.43
C GLY A 47 -3.76 14.73 -6.09
N PRO A 48 -4.09 14.96 -4.81
CA PRO A 48 -5.40 14.69 -4.24
C PRO A 48 -6.44 15.79 -4.43
N SER A 49 -6.06 16.97 -4.92
CA SER A 49 -6.99 18.08 -5.10
C SER A 49 -6.55 19.03 -6.21
N PRO A 50 -7.49 19.58 -7.01
CA PRO A 50 -7.25 20.68 -7.94
C PRO A 50 -6.59 21.90 -7.29
N ASP A 51 -6.93 22.19 -6.03
CA ASP A 51 -6.47 23.40 -5.31
C ASP A 51 -4.95 23.44 -5.09
N LEU A 52 -4.29 22.28 -5.17
CA LEU A 52 -2.84 22.16 -4.99
C LEU A 52 -2.05 22.46 -6.27
N VAL A 53 -2.71 22.53 -7.42
CA VAL A 53 -2.05 22.54 -8.72
C VAL A 53 -1.45 23.89 -9.05
N ALA A 54 -2.23 24.97 -9.01
CA ALA A 54 -1.78 26.29 -9.45
C ALA A 54 -0.49 26.76 -8.74
N PRO A 55 -0.34 26.65 -7.41
CA PRO A 55 0.90 27.07 -6.73
C PRO A 55 2.14 26.28 -7.17
N VAL A 56 1.98 25.04 -7.63
CA VAL A 56 3.07 24.23 -8.17
C VAL A 56 3.39 24.66 -9.60
N LEU A 57 2.37 24.86 -10.44
CA LEU A 57 2.55 25.28 -11.83
C LEU A 57 3.15 26.68 -11.96
N ASP A 58 2.84 27.60 -11.05
CA ASP A 58 3.45 28.95 -11.01
C ASP A 58 4.98 28.93 -10.81
N GLN A 59 5.52 27.83 -10.29
CA GLN A 59 6.96 27.62 -10.12
C GLN A 59 7.60 26.90 -11.32
N LEU A 60 6.78 26.37 -12.24
CA LEU A 60 7.21 25.77 -13.49
C LEU A 60 7.14 26.84 -14.60
N ARG A 61 8.04 26.79 -15.58
CA ARG A 61 8.17 27.86 -16.60
C ARG A 61 7.54 27.48 -17.93
N GLU A 62 7.15 26.22 -18.08
CA GLU A 62 6.77 25.62 -19.33
C GLU A 62 5.34 25.07 -19.25
N PRO A 63 4.53 25.18 -20.33
CA PRO A 63 3.17 24.68 -20.35
C PRO A 63 3.14 23.15 -20.19
N VAL A 64 2.15 22.66 -19.44
CA VAL A 64 1.96 21.21 -19.29
C VAL A 64 1.28 20.66 -20.53
N ARG A 65 1.98 19.76 -21.23
CA ARG A 65 1.50 19.15 -22.47
C ARG A 65 0.83 17.81 -22.23
N TRP A 66 1.34 17.04 -21.26
CA TRP A 66 0.82 15.73 -20.90
C TRP A 66 0.76 15.53 -19.39
N ILE A 67 -0.30 14.85 -18.97
CA ILE A 67 -0.44 14.30 -17.62
C ILE A 67 -0.40 12.77 -17.77
N VAL A 68 0.51 12.12 -17.05
CA VAL A 68 0.65 10.68 -17.00
C VAL A 68 0.13 10.19 -15.66
N TYR A 69 -0.83 9.29 -15.68
CA TYR A 69 -1.21 8.57 -14.47
C TYR A 69 -0.21 7.46 -14.23
N SER A 70 0.43 7.51 -13.06
CA SER A 70 1.32 6.43 -12.68
C SER A 70 0.54 5.15 -12.36
N HIS A 71 -0.63 5.28 -11.74
CA HIS A 71 -1.62 4.21 -11.57
C HIS A 71 -2.98 4.76 -11.09
N GLY A 72 -4.01 3.90 -11.07
CA GLY A 72 -5.39 4.25 -10.79
C GLY A 72 -5.81 4.18 -9.32
N HIS A 73 -4.95 4.53 -8.35
CA HIS A 73 -5.40 4.72 -6.98
C HIS A 73 -6.28 5.96 -6.83
N LEU A 74 -7.37 5.84 -6.06
CA LEU A 74 -8.22 6.99 -5.72
C LEU A 74 -7.40 8.01 -4.92
N GLY A 75 -7.56 9.29 -5.25
CA GLY A 75 -6.81 10.38 -4.63
C GLY A 75 -5.45 10.70 -5.26
N TYR A 76 -4.94 9.90 -6.20
CA TYR A 76 -3.66 10.21 -6.85
C TYR A 76 -3.79 11.23 -7.98
N ASN A 77 -4.97 11.25 -8.60
CA ASN A 77 -5.18 11.99 -9.85
C ASN A 77 -6.44 12.87 -9.81
N TYR A 78 -6.82 13.32 -8.62
CA TYR A 78 -7.93 14.27 -8.45
C TYR A 78 -7.52 15.71 -8.78
N GLY A 79 -6.23 16.00 -8.92
CA GLY A 79 -5.72 17.31 -9.32
C GLY A 79 -5.95 17.68 -10.78
N VAL A 80 -6.28 16.73 -11.67
CA VAL A 80 -6.40 16.99 -13.12
C VAL A 80 -7.27 18.20 -13.50
N PRO A 81 -8.46 18.43 -12.90
CA PRO A 81 -9.23 19.64 -13.19
C PRO A 81 -8.45 20.94 -12.97
N GLY A 82 -7.61 21.00 -11.93
CA GLY A 82 -6.77 22.17 -11.65
C GLY A 82 -5.73 22.44 -12.75
N PHE A 83 -5.23 21.40 -13.42
CA PHE A 83 -4.36 21.57 -14.59
C PHE A 83 -5.13 22.11 -15.79
N PHE A 84 -6.38 21.68 -15.99
CA PHE A 84 -7.22 22.17 -17.09
C PHE A 84 -7.61 23.64 -16.88
N ASP A 85 -8.01 23.99 -15.66
CA ASP A 85 -8.37 25.36 -15.28
C ASP A 85 -7.15 26.29 -15.38
N TYR A 86 -5.98 25.84 -14.93
CA TYR A 86 -4.73 26.60 -15.07
C TYR A 86 -4.38 26.86 -16.52
N ALA A 87 -4.42 25.81 -17.38
CA ALA A 87 -4.14 25.96 -18.80
C ALA A 87 -5.13 26.93 -19.47
N ALA A 88 -6.42 26.83 -19.16
CA ALA A 88 -7.45 27.72 -19.70
C ALA A 88 -7.22 29.18 -19.26
N ALA A 89 -6.88 29.43 -18.00
CA ALA A 89 -6.61 30.76 -17.46
C ALA A 89 -5.39 31.45 -18.12
N HIS A 90 -4.42 30.66 -18.60
CA HIS A 90 -3.21 31.15 -19.26
C HIS A 90 -3.28 31.10 -20.79
N GLY A 91 -4.43 30.73 -21.37
CA GLY A 91 -4.59 30.59 -22.82
C GLY A 91 -3.77 29.44 -23.42
N GLU A 92 -3.39 28.47 -22.60
CA GLU A 92 -2.63 27.29 -22.99
C GLU A 92 -3.56 26.16 -23.45
N ARG A 93 -3.01 25.20 -24.19
CA ARG A 93 -3.75 24.02 -24.62
C ARG A 93 -3.96 23.09 -23.42
N ARG A 94 -5.18 22.59 -23.25
CA ARG A 94 -5.50 21.51 -22.28
C ARG A 94 -4.49 20.35 -22.41
N PRO A 95 -3.81 19.94 -21.32
CA PRO A 95 -2.92 18.78 -21.35
C PRO A 95 -3.67 17.50 -21.70
N ALA A 96 -3.02 16.59 -22.43
CA ALA A 96 -3.58 15.28 -22.71
C ALA A 96 -3.30 14.32 -21.53
N VAL A 97 -4.32 13.60 -21.08
CA VAL A 97 -4.20 12.59 -20.01
C VAL A 97 -3.87 11.25 -20.63
N VAL A 98 -2.78 10.63 -20.18
CA VAL A 98 -2.26 9.37 -20.70
C VAL A 98 -2.11 8.36 -19.55
N ALA A 99 -2.53 7.12 -19.78
CA ALA A 99 -2.44 6.08 -18.75
C ALA A 99 -2.29 4.69 -19.38
N GLN A 100 -1.88 3.71 -18.57
CA GLN A 100 -1.98 2.31 -18.96
C GLN A 100 -3.46 1.87 -19.00
N GLU A 101 -3.84 0.99 -19.94
CA GLU A 101 -5.24 0.63 -20.23
C GLU A 101 -6.06 0.10 -19.04
N ASN A 102 -5.41 -0.58 -18.09
CA ASN A 102 -6.06 -1.14 -16.90
C ASN A 102 -6.51 -0.07 -15.89
N VAL A 103 -6.02 1.18 -15.99
CA VAL A 103 -6.51 2.30 -15.17
C VAL A 103 -8.02 2.48 -15.37
N VAL A 104 -8.51 2.33 -16.60
CA VAL A 104 -9.94 2.48 -16.93
C VAL A 104 -10.78 1.47 -16.15
N ARG A 105 -10.38 0.18 -16.21
CA ARG A 105 -11.03 -0.91 -15.48
C ARG A 105 -10.95 -0.70 -13.97
N ARG A 106 -9.80 -0.23 -13.46
CA ARG A 106 -9.61 0.04 -12.03
C ARG A 106 -10.53 1.15 -11.54
N TYR A 107 -10.61 2.27 -12.25
CA TYR A 107 -11.49 3.38 -11.88
C TYR A 107 -12.95 2.97 -11.88
N GLN A 108 -13.42 2.22 -12.88
CA GLN A 108 -14.78 1.68 -12.89
C GLN A 108 -15.05 0.84 -11.64
N ARG A 109 -14.14 -0.08 -11.29
CA ARG A 109 -14.25 -0.90 -10.09
C ARG A 109 -14.21 -0.08 -8.79
N TYR A 110 -13.39 0.95 -8.71
CA TYR A 110 -13.31 1.80 -7.51
C TYR A 110 -14.53 2.70 -7.33
N LEU A 111 -15.16 3.14 -8.42
CA LEU A 111 -16.47 3.80 -8.37
C LEU A 111 -17.56 2.82 -7.91
N GLU A 112 -17.60 1.62 -8.49
CA GLU A 112 -18.53 0.55 -8.09
C GLU A 112 -18.38 0.18 -6.61
N THR A 113 -17.12 0.09 -6.13
CA THR A 113 -16.78 -0.34 -4.77
C THR A 113 -16.50 0.83 -3.81
N ALA A 114 -16.93 2.06 -4.12
CA ALA A 114 -16.56 3.26 -3.35
C ALA A 114 -16.87 3.14 -1.85
N GLY A 115 -18.05 2.62 -1.50
CA GLY A 115 -18.43 2.37 -0.09
C GLY A 115 -17.51 1.36 0.61
N LEU A 116 -17.11 0.29 -0.10
CA LEU A 116 -16.13 -0.68 0.40
C LEU A 116 -14.75 -0.03 0.59
N GLN A 117 -14.28 0.78 -0.37
CA GLN A 117 -13.02 1.51 -0.23
C GLN A 117 -13.03 2.42 0.99
N ASN A 118 -14.14 3.12 1.24
CA ASN A 118 -14.32 3.96 2.42
C ASN A 118 -14.26 3.15 3.72
N HIS A 119 -14.96 2.01 3.82
CA HIS A 119 -14.87 1.12 4.98
C HIS A 119 -13.45 0.57 5.23
N ILE A 120 -12.70 0.25 4.17
CA ILE A 120 -11.32 -0.19 4.33
C ILE A 120 -10.46 0.97 4.82
N ASN A 121 -10.63 2.17 4.27
CA ASN A 121 -9.88 3.37 4.64
C ASN A 121 -10.12 3.79 6.09
N THR A 122 -11.35 3.68 6.61
CA THR A 122 -11.64 4.03 8.01
C THR A 122 -10.84 3.17 8.98
N ARG A 123 -10.63 1.89 8.65
CA ARG A 123 -9.85 0.95 9.46
C ARG A 123 -8.35 1.15 9.26
N GLN A 124 -7.90 1.23 8.02
CA GLN A 124 -6.48 1.29 7.67
C GLN A 124 -5.84 2.62 8.10
N PHE A 125 -6.55 3.73 7.94
CA PHE A 125 -6.05 5.08 8.24
C PHE A 125 -6.69 5.71 9.48
N ARG A 126 -7.56 4.97 10.19
CA ARG A 126 -8.25 5.43 11.42
C ARG A 126 -9.01 6.74 11.23
N ARG A 127 -9.67 6.88 10.09
CA ARG A 127 -10.48 8.05 9.75
C ARG A 127 -11.97 7.77 10.00
N PRO A 128 -12.73 8.67 10.61
CA PRO A 128 -14.18 8.53 10.77
C PRO A 128 -14.90 8.32 9.43
N MET A 129 -15.98 7.53 9.44
CA MET A 129 -16.82 7.35 8.24
C MET A 129 -17.47 8.66 7.79
N ALA A 130 -17.83 9.54 8.74
CA ALA A 130 -18.37 10.86 8.43
C ALA A 130 -17.42 11.72 7.57
N ASP A 131 -16.11 11.45 7.64
CA ASP A 131 -15.07 12.16 6.88
C ASP A 131 -14.78 11.50 5.51
N MET A 132 -15.49 10.41 5.19
CA MET A 132 -15.32 9.68 3.93
C MET A 132 -16.31 10.19 2.90
N ALA A 133 -15.86 11.17 2.10
CA ALA A 133 -16.63 11.64 0.95
C ALA A 133 -16.73 10.56 -0.13
N ALA A 134 -17.76 10.67 -0.97
CA ALA A 134 -17.78 9.96 -2.24
C ALA A 134 -16.60 10.43 -3.11
N PRO A 135 -16.02 9.55 -3.95
CA PRO A 135 -15.02 9.98 -4.93
C PRO A 135 -15.56 11.15 -5.77
N PRO A 136 -14.81 12.25 -5.96
CA PRO A 136 -15.19 13.29 -6.91
C PRO A 136 -15.24 12.73 -8.34
N PRO A 137 -15.86 13.45 -9.30
CA PRO A 137 -15.81 13.07 -10.70
C PRO A 137 -14.38 12.79 -11.17
N ILE A 138 -14.13 11.57 -11.63
CA ILE A 138 -12.80 11.11 -12.03
C ILE A 138 -12.57 11.45 -13.50
N THR A 139 -11.41 12.03 -13.82
CA THR A 139 -10.99 12.24 -15.21
C THR A 139 -10.40 10.95 -15.78
N PHE A 140 -11.06 10.36 -16.78
CA PHE A 140 -10.54 9.22 -17.53
C PHE A 140 -9.44 9.66 -18.51
N PRO A 141 -8.48 8.77 -18.85
CA PRO A 141 -7.41 9.10 -19.79
C PRO A 141 -7.96 9.37 -21.20
N ASP A 142 -7.37 10.37 -21.88
CA ASP A 142 -7.63 10.67 -23.29
C ASP A 142 -6.99 9.62 -24.22
N GLN A 143 -5.85 9.06 -23.79
CA GLN A 143 -5.11 8.03 -24.50
C GLN A 143 -4.68 6.94 -23.53
N THR A 144 -4.83 5.68 -23.96
CA THR A 144 -4.31 4.53 -23.24
C THR A 144 -3.22 3.81 -24.02
N TYR A 145 -2.41 3.03 -23.30
CA TYR A 145 -1.44 2.10 -23.89
C TYR A 145 -1.42 0.78 -23.12
N ARG A 146 -0.92 -0.28 -23.76
CA ARG A 146 -0.87 -1.63 -23.18
C ARG A 146 0.44 -1.93 -22.47
N GLU A 147 1.53 -1.98 -23.22
CA GLU A 147 2.86 -2.40 -22.72
C GLU A 147 3.83 -1.23 -22.57
N ALA A 148 3.94 -0.38 -23.58
CA ALA A 148 4.79 0.80 -23.54
C ALA A 148 4.27 1.89 -24.48
N LEU A 149 4.67 3.13 -24.21
CA LEU A 149 4.42 4.29 -25.08
C LEU A 149 5.62 5.24 -25.01
N THR A 150 6.10 5.71 -26.16
CA THR A 150 7.06 6.81 -26.21
C THR A 150 6.26 8.10 -26.38
N LEU A 151 6.19 8.91 -25.33
CA LEU A 151 5.35 10.11 -25.28
C LEU A 151 6.04 11.34 -25.89
N ALA A 152 7.36 11.40 -25.71
CA ALA A 152 8.29 12.34 -26.32
C ALA A 152 9.62 11.60 -26.57
N PRO A 153 10.56 12.11 -27.40
CA PRO A 153 11.79 11.39 -27.76
C PRO A 153 12.54 10.74 -26.58
N ASP A 154 12.57 11.42 -25.42
CA ASP A 154 13.26 10.95 -24.21
C ASP A 154 12.30 10.59 -23.04
N VAL A 155 11.02 10.36 -23.33
CA VAL A 155 10.03 9.99 -22.29
C VAL A 155 9.33 8.70 -22.68
N ARG A 156 9.68 7.61 -21.99
CA ARG A 156 9.09 6.28 -22.21
C ARG A 156 8.24 5.87 -21.02
N LEU A 157 6.96 5.59 -21.28
CA LEU A 157 6.04 4.98 -20.34
C LEU A 157 6.13 3.46 -20.50
N LEU A 158 6.31 2.76 -19.39
CA LEU A 158 6.49 1.30 -19.35
C LEU A 158 5.46 0.68 -18.42
N TRP A 159 4.74 -0.33 -18.87
CA TRP A 159 3.85 -1.11 -18.02
C TRP A 159 4.65 -1.92 -16.99
N ALA A 160 4.43 -1.60 -15.74
CA ALA A 160 5.18 -2.08 -14.59
C ALA A 160 4.24 -2.71 -13.53
N PRO A 161 3.45 -3.75 -13.89
CA PRO A 161 2.47 -4.34 -13.00
C PRO A 161 3.14 -4.82 -11.70
N SER A 162 2.62 -4.33 -10.59
CA SER A 162 3.26 -4.40 -9.27
C SER A 162 2.21 -4.22 -8.18
N GLU A 163 2.22 -3.11 -7.45
CA GLU A 163 1.20 -2.73 -6.45
C GLU A 163 -0.21 -2.79 -7.06
N THR A 164 -0.35 -2.39 -8.31
CA THR A 164 -1.54 -2.62 -9.10
C THR A 164 -1.19 -3.11 -10.51
N ASP A 165 -2.16 -3.63 -11.25
CA ASP A 165 -1.97 -4.17 -12.61
C ASP A 165 -1.91 -3.09 -13.70
N ASP A 166 -2.08 -1.83 -13.34
CA ASP A 166 -2.11 -0.65 -14.20
C ASP A 166 -0.93 0.31 -13.97
N VAL A 167 0.06 -0.11 -13.17
CA VAL A 167 1.21 0.72 -12.84
C VAL A 167 2.06 1.03 -14.07
N THR A 168 2.47 2.29 -14.15
CA THR A 168 3.31 2.90 -15.17
C THR A 168 4.61 3.37 -14.53
N ALA A 169 5.74 2.81 -14.97
CA ALA A 169 7.04 3.39 -14.73
C ALA A 169 7.40 4.39 -15.84
N VAL A 170 8.13 5.45 -15.51
CA VAL A 170 8.61 6.44 -16.50
C VAL A 170 10.13 6.35 -16.61
N TRP A 171 10.60 6.04 -17.81
CA TRP A 171 12.01 5.90 -18.12
C TRP A 171 12.50 7.05 -19.01
N LEU A 172 13.56 7.72 -18.55
CA LEU A 172 14.24 8.83 -19.22
C LEU A 172 15.65 8.38 -19.61
N PRO A 173 15.85 7.85 -20.83
CA PRO A 173 17.11 7.21 -21.22
C PRO A 173 18.31 8.16 -21.21
N SER A 174 18.13 9.41 -21.66
CA SER A 174 19.21 10.41 -21.73
C SER A 174 19.80 10.74 -20.36
N GLN A 175 18.96 10.89 -19.34
CA GLN A 175 19.37 11.15 -17.96
C GLN A 175 19.61 9.85 -17.15
N ARG A 176 19.27 8.69 -17.71
CA ARG A 176 19.19 7.39 -17.00
C ARG A 176 18.39 7.47 -15.70
N VAL A 177 17.29 8.22 -15.73
CA VAL A 177 16.37 8.37 -14.59
C VAL A 177 15.18 7.43 -14.78
N LEU A 178 14.91 6.62 -13.76
CA LEU A 178 13.73 5.79 -13.68
C LEU A 178 12.81 6.30 -12.57
N TYR A 179 11.61 6.73 -12.92
CA TYR A 179 10.50 6.83 -11.97
C TYR A 179 9.83 5.47 -11.84
N GLY A 180 10.05 4.83 -10.69
CA GLY A 180 9.53 3.49 -10.42
C GLY A 180 8.03 3.46 -10.11
N SER A 181 7.41 4.61 -9.80
CA SER A 181 6.02 4.69 -9.32
C SER A 181 5.79 3.66 -8.18
N ALA A 182 4.58 3.11 -8.09
CA ALA A 182 4.14 2.13 -7.12
C ALA A 182 4.86 0.77 -7.25
N ALA A 183 5.70 0.58 -8.29
CA ALA A 183 6.58 -0.58 -8.37
C ALA A 183 7.78 -0.48 -7.42
N VAL A 184 8.18 0.74 -7.03
CA VAL A 184 9.33 0.99 -6.16
C VAL A 184 8.89 1.73 -4.91
N ILE A 185 8.86 1.00 -3.79
CA ILE A 185 8.41 1.48 -2.49
C ILE A 185 9.62 1.58 -1.56
N ASN A 186 9.68 2.64 -0.74
CA ASN A 186 10.69 2.77 0.32
C ASN A 186 10.28 1.98 1.57
N GLY A 187 10.24 0.66 1.43
CA GLY A 187 9.79 -0.28 2.45
C GLY A 187 9.41 -1.62 1.81
N ILE A 188 9.16 -2.63 2.63
CA ILE A 188 8.75 -3.94 2.11
C ILE A 188 7.51 -3.79 1.22
N PRO A 189 7.51 -4.39 0.00
CA PRO A 189 6.37 -4.31 -0.89
C PRO A 189 5.08 -4.75 -0.22
N ASN A 190 4.05 -3.93 -0.34
CA ASN A 190 2.74 -4.27 0.19
C ASN A 190 2.03 -5.19 -0.81
N ILE A 191 2.20 -6.51 -0.68
CA ILE A 191 1.57 -7.52 -1.56
C ILE A 191 0.07 -7.66 -1.29
N GLY A 192 -0.35 -7.19 -0.14
CA GLY A 192 -1.73 -6.87 0.19
C GLY A 192 -1.74 -6.35 1.60
N THR A 193 -2.47 -5.25 1.84
CA THR A 193 -2.91 -5.05 3.22
C THR A 193 -3.98 -6.11 3.48
N PRO A 194 -4.17 -6.59 4.72
CA PRO A 194 -5.08 -7.69 5.01
C PRO A 194 -6.53 -7.54 4.52
N MET A 195 -6.93 -6.36 4.04
CA MET A 195 -8.26 -6.06 3.50
C MET A 195 -8.26 -5.58 2.04
N ARG A 196 -7.13 -5.66 1.31
CA ARG A 196 -7.04 -5.25 -0.11
C ARG A 196 -6.99 -6.45 -1.02
N THR A 197 -7.12 -6.19 -2.31
CA THR A 197 -6.97 -7.22 -3.35
C THR A 197 -5.51 -7.68 -3.38
N MET A 198 -5.33 -9.00 -3.46
CA MET A 198 -4.01 -9.64 -3.55
C MET A 198 -3.23 -9.11 -4.75
N ARG A 199 -1.92 -8.96 -4.56
CA ARG A 199 -0.96 -8.59 -5.59
C ARG A 199 -0.02 -9.78 -5.79
N ASP A 200 0.47 -9.96 -7.01
CA ASP A 200 1.29 -11.12 -7.36
C ASP A 200 2.77 -10.81 -7.11
N THR A 201 3.42 -11.62 -6.27
CA THR A 201 4.83 -11.44 -5.87
C THR A 201 5.80 -11.68 -7.02
N VAL A 202 5.54 -12.69 -7.85
CA VAL A 202 6.42 -13.07 -8.96
C VAL A 202 6.30 -12.04 -10.08
N ARG A 203 5.08 -11.63 -10.43
CA ARG A 203 4.84 -10.56 -11.41
C ARG A 203 5.52 -9.26 -11.01
N TRP A 204 5.47 -8.90 -9.73
CA TRP A 204 6.16 -7.71 -9.24
C TRP A 204 7.68 -7.89 -9.34
N ALA A 205 8.22 -9.05 -8.96
CA ALA A 205 9.65 -9.35 -9.13
C ALA A 205 10.10 -9.26 -10.60
N ASP A 206 9.32 -9.82 -11.53
CA ASP A 206 9.60 -9.75 -12.98
C ASP A 206 9.57 -8.31 -13.49
N THR A 207 8.65 -7.48 -12.97
CA THR A 207 8.65 -6.04 -13.25
C THR A 207 9.94 -5.39 -12.76
N LEU A 208 10.37 -5.65 -11.54
CA LEU A 208 11.59 -5.04 -10.97
C LEU A 208 12.85 -5.43 -11.76
N ASP A 209 12.96 -6.68 -12.22
CA ASP A 209 14.08 -7.11 -13.06
C ASP A 209 14.10 -6.41 -14.42
N ARG A 210 12.93 -6.28 -15.07
CA ARG A 210 12.82 -5.54 -16.34
C ARG A 210 13.23 -4.08 -16.17
N LEU A 211 12.87 -3.46 -15.04
CA LEU A 211 13.26 -2.10 -14.71
C LEU A 211 14.75 -1.99 -14.37
N ALA A 212 15.32 -2.98 -13.67
CA ALA A 212 16.75 -3.05 -13.37
C ALA A 212 17.60 -3.18 -14.64
N ALA A 213 17.11 -3.93 -15.63
CA ALA A 213 17.78 -4.10 -16.92
C ALA A 213 17.92 -2.80 -17.73
N LEU A 214 17.14 -1.75 -17.42
CA LEU A 214 17.32 -0.41 -17.97
C LEU A 214 18.62 0.26 -17.47
N ASN A 215 19.24 -0.29 -16.43
CA ASN A 215 20.44 0.21 -15.78
C ASN A 215 20.30 1.70 -15.34
N PRO A 216 19.29 2.04 -14.50
CA PRO A 216 19.10 3.41 -14.04
C PRO A 216 20.29 3.90 -13.20
N ALA A 217 20.72 5.14 -13.44
CA ALA A 217 21.68 5.84 -12.59
C ALA A 217 20.97 6.55 -11.42
N VAL A 218 19.69 6.86 -11.61
CA VAL A 218 18.84 7.51 -10.61
C VAL A 218 17.50 6.79 -10.58
N LEU A 219 17.08 6.35 -9.40
CA LEU A 219 15.78 5.74 -9.18
C LEU A 219 14.94 6.62 -8.27
N VAL A 220 13.79 7.05 -8.77
CA VAL A 220 12.83 7.86 -8.05
C VAL A 220 11.66 6.95 -7.64
N PRO A 221 11.49 6.64 -6.34
CA PRO A 221 10.34 5.89 -5.86
C PRO A 221 9.09 6.78 -5.88
N GLU A 222 7.90 6.19 -5.73
CA GLU A 222 6.68 6.98 -5.56
C GLU A 222 6.72 7.83 -4.29
N PHE A 223 7.19 7.24 -3.17
CA PHE A 223 7.37 7.93 -1.91
C PHE A 223 8.76 7.66 -1.33
N GLY A 224 9.31 8.68 -0.66
CA GLY A 224 10.60 8.57 0.02
C GLY A 224 11.77 9.13 -0.80
N PRO A 225 13.01 8.90 -0.37
CA PRO A 225 14.19 9.53 -0.95
C PRO A 225 14.52 8.98 -2.34
N VAL A 226 15.05 9.84 -3.21
CA VAL A 226 15.63 9.45 -4.49
C VAL A 226 16.89 8.61 -4.26
N VAL A 227 16.99 7.49 -4.95
CA VAL A 227 18.08 6.51 -4.83
C VAL A 227 19.13 6.79 -5.91
N ARG A 228 20.39 6.95 -5.48
CA ARG A 228 21.54 7.26 -6.37
C ARG A 228 22.73 6.33 -6.20
N GLU A 229 22.90 5.73 -5.03
CA GLU A 229 24.08 4.93 -4.71
C GLU A 229 24.10 3.62 -5.49
N ASP A 230 23.00 2.86 -5.46
CA ASP A 230 22.88 1.62 -6.23
C ASP A 230 21.41 1.28 -6.59
N PRO A 231 20.82 1.99 -7.57
CA PRO A 231 19.46 1.73 -8.03
C PRO A 231 19.21 0.27 -8.47
N VAL A 232 20.17 -0.31 -9.19
CA VAL A 232 20.05 -1.66 -9.77
C VAL A 232 20.03 -2.70 -8.66
N ARG A 233 20.88 -2.57 -7.64
CA ARG A 233 20.87 -3.46 -6.47
C ARG A 233 19.56 -3.37 -5.70
N GLN A 234 19.02 -2.17 -5.48
CA GLN A 234 17.74 -2.05 -4.78
C GLN A 234 16.61 -2.77 -5.54
N LEU A 235 16.53 -2.63 -6.87
CA LEU A 235 15.53 -3.31 -7.70
C LEU A 235 15.70 -4.83 -7.69
N THR A 236 16.90 -5.33 -7.98
CA THR A 236 17.19 -6.77 -8.09
C THR A 236 17.11 -7.49 -6.74
N MET A 237 17.55 -6.87 -5.64
CA MET A 237 17.41 -7.46 -4.31
C MET A 237 15.94 -7.52 -3.85
N THR A 238 15.15 -6.51 -4.18
CA THR A 238 13.70 -6.54 -3.88
C THR A 238 13.01 -7.64 -4.71
N ALA A 239 13.37 -7.79 -5.99
CA ALA A 239 12.88 -8.89 -6.82
C ALA A 239 13.27 -10.28 -6.26
N ALA A 240 14.53 -10.43 -5.84
CA ALA A 240 15.02 -11.66 -5.22
C ALA A 240 14.28 -11.99 -3.92
N ALA A 241 14.01 -10.99 -3.07
CA ALA A 241 13.25 -11.17 -1.83
C ALA A 241 11.81 -11.65 -2.08
N LEU A 242 11.13 -11.07 -3.07
CA LEU A 242 9.77 -11.48 -3.44
C LEU A 242 9.71 -12.92 -3.99
N ARG A 243 10.67 -13.30 -4.84
CA ARG A 243 10.78 -14.69 -5.33
C ARG A 243 11.14 -15.66 -4.22
N TRP A 244 12.06 -15.28 -3.34
CA TRP A 244 12.42 -16.08 -2.19
C TRP A 244 11.21 -16.36 -1.29
N LEU A 245 10.39 -15.34 -0.99
CA LEU A 245 9.16 -15.52 -0.21
C LEU A 245 8.23 -16.54 -0.87
N ARG A 246 7.96 -16.38 -2.18
CA ARG A 246 7.07 -17.29 -2.91
C ARG A 246 7.61 -18.72 -2.98
N GLY A 247 8.93 -18.88 -3.14
CA GLY A 247 9.59 -20.19 -3.11
C GLY A 247 9.49 -20.83 -1.73
N ALA A 248 9.95 -20.14 -0.69
CA ALA A 248 9.99 -20.64 0.68
C ALA A 248 8.60 -21.02 1.21
N VAL A 249 7.56 -20.21 0.92
CA VAL A 249 6.17 -20.53 1.30
C VAL A 249 5.70 -21.79 0.58
N VAL A 250 5.90 -21.92 -0.73
CA VAL A 250 5.44 -23.10 -1.47
C VAL A 250 6.21 -24.36 -1.14
N ASP A 251 7.49 -24.26 -0.82
CA ASP A 251 8.25 -25.41 -0.33
C ASP A 251 7.65 -25.97 0.97
N GLN A 252 7.16 -25.11 1.87
CA GLN A 252 6.46 -25.53 3.08
C GLN A 252 5.06 -26.08 2.79
N LEU A 253 4.31 -25.48 1.86
CA LEU A 253 2.99 -25.97 1.44
C LEU A 253 3.09 -27.35 0.78
N ASN A 254 4.10 -27.60 -0.04
CA ASN A 254 4.38 -28.91 -0.64
C ASN A 254 4.66 -30.00 0.41
N GLN A 255 5.11 -29.61 1.60
CA GLN A 255 5.31 -30.50 2.76
C GLN A 255 4.03 -30.68 3.60
N GLY A 256 2.90 -30.12 3.16
CA GLY A 256 1.61 -30.19 3.86
C GLY A 256 1.52 -29.29 5.09
N ARG A 257 2.43 -28.32 5.26
CA ARG A 257 2.41 -27.41 6.42
C ARG A 257 1.27 -26.41 6.30
N ARG A 258 0.68 -26.03 7.44
CA ARG A 258 -0.44 -25.09 7.50
C ARG A 258 0.06 -23.65 7.51
N VAL A 259 -0.81 -22.72 7.12
CA VAL A 259 -0.50 -21.28 7.12
C VAL A 259 0.06 -20.81 8.47
N ASP A 260 -0.49 -21.32 9.57
CA ASP A 260 -0.07 -20.95 10.92
C ASP A 260 1.37 -21.40 11.22
N ASP A 261 1.78 -22.59 10.77
CA ASP A 261 3.17 -23.04 10.94
C ASP A 261 4.12 -22.21 10.07
N ILE A 262 3.72 -21.92 8.83
CA ILE A 262 4.54 -21.19 7.85
C ILE A 262 4.86 -19.78 8.33
N VAL A 263 3.87 -19.04 8.85
CA VAL A 263 4.10 -17.65 9.30
C VAL A 263 5.07 -17.57 10.48
N HIS A 264 5.17 -18.60 11.32
CA HIS A 264 6.04 -18.62 12.49
C HIS A 264 7.43 -19.24 12.23
N ASP A 265 7.54 -20.22 11.32
CA ASP A 265 8.76 -20.99 11.14
C ASP A 265 9.68 -20.46 10.02
N LEU A 266 9.18 -19.57 9.14
CA LEU A 266 9.98 -19.00 8.08
C LEU A 266 11.16 -18.19 8.62
N ARG A 267 12.37 -18.55 8.19
CA ARG A 267 13.60 -17.84 8.52
C ARG A 267 14.01 -16.96 7.34
N TYR A 268 13.92 -15.65 7.53
CA TYR A 268 14.18 -14.65 6.51
C TYR A 268 15.69 -14.40 6.35
N PRO A 269 16.26 -14.49 5.13
CA PRO A 269 17.65 -14.14 4.87
C PRO A 269 17.92 -12.66 5.16
N ALA A 270 18.82 -12.38 6.10
CA ALA A 270 19.10 -11.01 6.56
C ALA A 270 19.57 -10.11 5.40
N GLU A 271 20.32 -10.67 4.46
CA GLU A 271 20.79 -9.96 3.27
C GLU A 271 19.66 -9.45 2.37
N LEU A 272 18.48 -10.09 2.38
CA LEU A 272 17.32 -9.67 1.60
C LEU A 272 16.33 -8.81 2.41
N PHE A 273 16.22 -9.06 3.72
CA PHE A 273 15.13 -8.51 4.53
C PHE A 273 15.56 -7.49 5.58
N ASP A 274 16.84 -7.43 5.94
CA ASP A 274 17.40 -6.48 6.91
C ASP A 274 18.18 -5.34 6.22
N VAL A 275 17.64 -4.90 5.08
CA VAL A 275 18.14 -3.73 4.31
C VAL A 275 17.20 -2.52 4.48
N PRO A 276 17.69 -1.27 4.35
CA PRO A 276 16.90 -0.07 4.67
C PRO A 276 15.59 0.07 3.91
N TRP A 277 15.53 -0.38 2.64
CA TRP A 277 14.35 -0.30 1.79
C TRP A 277 13.38 -1.49 1.94
N MET A 278 13.64 -2.43 2.85
CA MET A 278 12.76 -3.58 3.14
C MET A 278 12.13 -3.52 4.53
N ARG A 279 12.17 -2.35 5.18
CA ARG A 279 11.54 -2.13 6.50
C ARG A 279 10.02 -2.25 6.43
N GLU A 280 9.44 -2.80 7.49
CA GLU A 280 8.00 -3.04 7.63
C GLU A 280 7.23 -1.83 8.18
N HIS A 281 7.46 -0.64 7.63
CA HIS A 281 6.76 0.55 8.13
C HIS A 281 5.31 0.64 7.65
N TYR A 282 4.97 -0.01 6.53
CA TYR A 282 3.63 -0.05 5.96
C TYR A 282 3.20 -1.48 5.58
N GLY A 283 3.91 -2.13 4.66
CA GLY A 283 3.79 -3.57 4.43
C GLY A 283 4.35 -4.39 5.61
N HIS A 284 4.14 -5.71 5.57
CA HIS A 284 4.62 -6.64 6.60
C HIS A 284 4.86 -8.02 5.97
N ARG A 285 5.93 -8.72 6.34
CA ARG A 285 6.30 -10.03 5.79
C ARG A 285 5.18 -11.05 5.94
N GLU A 286 4.56 -11.10 7.12
CA GLU A 286 3.44 -12.01 7.38
C GLU A 286 2.25 -11.79 6.44
N TYR A 287 1.96 -10.54 6.04
CA TYR A 287 0.86 -10.28 5.09
C TYR A 287 1.16 -10.91 3.74
N ILE A 288 2.42 -10.79 3.29
CA ILE A 288 2.88 -11.39 2.02
C ILE A 288 2.77 -12.91 2.09
N VAL A 289 3.23 -13.52 3.19
CA VAL A 289 3.14 -14.97 3.40
C VAL A 289 1.69 -15.44 3.33
N ARG A 290 0.77 -14.77 4.03
CA ARG A 290 -0.65 -15.12 4.04
C ARG A 290 -1.29 -14.96 2.67
N ASP A 291 -0.96 -13.91 1.92
CA ASP A 291 -1.50 -13.71 0.57
C ASP A 291 -0.92 -14.72 -0.44
N ILE A 292 0.34 -15.13 -0.29
CA ILE A 292 0.90 -16.26 -1.08
C ILE A 292 0.13 -17.54 -0.74
N VAL A 293 -0.03 -17.88 0.54
CA VAL A 293 -0.81 -19.09 0.89
C VAL A 293 -2.22 -19.00 0.30
N ARG A 294 -2.87 -17.84 0.40
CA ARG A 294 -4.20 -17.63 -0.16
C ARG A 294 -4.26 -17.79 -1.69
N SER A 295 -3.23 -17.36 -2.41
CA SER A 295 -3.17 -17.54 -3.87
C SER A 295 -2.96 -19.00 -4.28
N GLU A 296 -2.25 -19.78 -3.47
CA GLU A 296 -1.94 -21.19 -3.76
C GLU A 296 -3.03 -22.16 -3.28
N THR A 297 -3.66 -21.89 -2.13
CA THR A 297 -4.55 -22.84 -1.46
C THR A 297 -5.98 -22.33 -1.25
N GLY A 298 -6.26 -21.07 -1.60
CA GLY A 298 -7.55 -20.45 -1.34
C GLY A 298 -7.69 -19.87 0.07
N TRP A 299 -8.91 -19.62 0.52
CA TRP A 299 -9.18 -18.83 1.74
C TRP A 299 -9.26 -19.63 3.04
N TRP A 300 -9.42 -20.96 2.98
CA TRP A 300 -9.67 -21.80 4.15
C TRP A 300 -8.36 -22.16 4.87
N ASP A 301 -8.38 -22.14 6.20
CA ASP A 301 -7.21 -22.35 7.07
C ASP A 301 -6.91 -23.84 7.38
N GLY A 302 -7.71 -24.74 6.82
CA GLY A 302 -7.60 -26.19 7.03
C GLY A 302 -8.26 -26.71 8.30
N ASN A 303 -8.88 -25.87 9.12
CA ASN A 303 -9.64 -26.30 10.30
C ASN A 303 -11.10 -26.62 9.93
N PRO A 304 -11.59 -27.87 10.10
CA PRO A 304 -12.97 -28.21 9.73
C PRO A 304 -14.04 -27.35 10.41
N THR A 305 -13.77 -26.81 11.60
CA THR A 305 -14.74 -25.98 12.33
C THR A 305 -14.89 -24.57 11.77
N THR A 306 -13.94 -24.10 10.95
CA THR A 306 -13.97 -22.78 10.30
C THR A 306 -14.47 -22.84 8.85
N LEU A 307 -14.78 -24.02 8.33
CA LEU A 307 -15.28 -24.19 6.96
C LEU A 307 -16.71 -23.65 6.80
N HIS A 308 -17.59 -24.00 7.75
CA HIS A 308 -18.98 -23.54 7.83
C HIS A 308 -19.34 -23.17 9.28
N PRO A 309 -18.69 -22.15 9.85
CA PRO A 309 -18.88 -21.80 11.24
C PRO A 309 -20.30 -21.25 11.45
N SER A 310 -20.84 -21.42 12.66
CA SER A 310 -21.99 -20.63 13.10
C SER A 310 -21.67 -19.14 13.05
N ARG A 311 -22.71 -18.29 13.12
CA ARG A 311 -22.49 -16.84 13.22
C ARG A 311 -21.53 -16.52 14.39
N PRO A 312 -20.60 -15.54 14.24
CA PRO A 312 -19.58 -15.26 15.25
C PRO A 312 -20.15 -14.95 16.65
N ASP A 313 -21.27 -14.23 16.71
CA ASP A 313 -21.99 -13.90 17.94
C ASP A 313 -22.55 -15.14 18.65
N VAL A 314 -23.14 -16.07 17.91
CA VAL A 314 -23.66 -17.35 18.43
C VAL A 314 -22.53 -18.22 18.96
N ALA A 315 -21.44 -18.36 18.21
CA ALA A 315 -20.30 -19.16 18.64
C ALA A 315 -19.62 -18.56 19.88
N ALA A 316 -19.55 -17.23 19.98
CA ALA A 316 -18.98 -16.55 21.15
C ALA A 316 -19.89 -16.66 22.38
N ALA A 317 -21.21 -16.56 22.22
CA ALA A 317 -22.16 -16.80 23.29
C ALA A 317 -22.03 -18.22 23.86
N ALA A 318 -21.98 -19.24 23.00
CA ALA A 318 -21.82 -20.64 23.42
C ALA A 318 -20.50 -20.87 24.19
N ARG A 319 -19.39 -20.25 23.77
CA ARG A 319 -18.12 -20.30 24.52
C ARG A 319 -18.25 -19.65 25.90
N ALA A 320 -18.85 -18.47 25.99
CA ALA A 320 -19.02 -17.77 27.26
C ALA A 320 -19.99 -18.49 28.20
N GLU A 321 -21.00 -19.19 27.68
CA GLU A 321 -21.90 -20.04 28.48
C GLU A 321 -21.16 -21.25 29.06
N ALA A 322 -20.32 -21.91 28.25
CA ALA A 322 -19.52 -23.05 28.68
C ALA A 322 -18.47 -22.69 29.76
N ILE A 323 -18.05 -21.42 29.84
CA ILE A 323 -17.13 -20.91 30.86
C ILE A 323 -17.91 -20.57 32.13
N THR A 324 -17.87 -21.49 33.09
CA THR A 324 -18.53 -21.35 34.40
C THR A 324 -17.82 -20.35 35.31
N ASP A 325 -16.48 -20.32 35.28
CA ASP A 325 -15.65 -19.34 35.98
C ASP A 325 -15.08 -18.31 35.01
N LYS A 326 -15.85 -17.25 34.78
CA LYS A 326 -15.44 -16.13 33.91
C LYS A 326 -14.36 -15.26 34.55
N GLN A 327 -14.28 -15.22 35.89
CA GLN A 327 -13.26 -14.44 36.58
C GLN A 327 -11.87 -15.05 36.35
N ALA A 328 -11.75 -16.38 36.34
CA ALA A 328 -10.50 -17.05 36.03
C ALA A 328 -9.94 -16.69 34.63
N VAL A 329 -10.81 -16.41 33.64
CA VAL A 329 -10.37 -15.96 32.31
C VAL A 329 -9.77 -14.55 32.38
N LEU A 330 -10.41 -13.64 33.14
CA LEU A 330 -9.90 -12.29 33.37
C LEU A 330 -8.55 -12.32 34.10
N ASP A 331 -8.46 -13.08 35.18
CA ASP A 331 -7.25 -13.19 35.99
C ASP A 331 -6.09 -13.79 35.19
N GLN A 332 -6.38 -14.79 34.34
CA GLN A 332 -5.37 -15.38 33.46
C GLN A 332 -4.90 -14.40 32.38
N ALA A 333 -5.80 -13.62 31.78
CA ALA A 333 -5.42 -12.59 30.83
C ALA A 333 -4.55 -11.51 31.50
N GLU A 334 -4.87 -11.12 32.73
CA GLU A 334 -4.08 -10.17 33.52
C GLU A 334 -2.69 -10.71 33.87
N ARG A 335 -2.61 -11.98 34.27
CA ARG A 335 -1.32 -12.63 34.54
C ARG A 335 -0.44 -12.67 33.29
N LEU A 336 -1.02 -13.06 32.14
CA LEU A 336 -0.30 -13.07 30.86
C LEU A 336 0.14 -11.65 30.45
N ARG A 337 -0.70 -10.64 30.69
CA ARG A 337 -0.34 -9.23 30.51
C ARG A 337 0.87 -8.85 31.37
N GLY A 338 0.86 -9.20 32.66
CA GLY A 338 1.96 -8.94 33.59
C GLY A 338 3.28 -9.62 33.19
N ASP A 339 3.19 -10.80 32.56
CA ASP A 339 4.33 -11.53 32.01
C ASP A 339 4.84 -10.97 30.67
N GLY A 340 4.22 -9.92 30.12
CA GLY A 340 4.54 -9.38 28.79
C GLY A 340 4.03 -10.21 27.61
N ARG A 341 3.20 -11.23 27.87
CA ARG A 341 2.63 -12.15 26.86
C ARG A 341 1.32 -11.60 26.30
N VAL A 342 1.40 -10.40 25.72
CA VAL A 342 0.23 -9.59 25.34
C VAL A 342 -0.64 -10.29 24.29
N GLN A 343 -0.04 -10.95 23.30
CA GLN A 343 -0.80 -11.64 22.26
C GLN A 343 -1.57 -12.85 22.81
N GLU A 344 -0.98 -13.60 23.73
CA GLU A 344 -1.69 -14.70 24.40
C GLU A 344 -2.77 -14.18 25.36
N ALA A 345 -2.54 -13.06 26.04
CA ALA A 345 -3.59 -12.41 26.83
C ALA A 345 -4.79 -12.02 25.95
N LEU A 346 -4.56 -11.52 24.72
CA LEU A 346 -5.61 -11.25 23.73
C LEU A 346 -6.38 -12.52 23.34
N HIS A 347 -5.68 -13.64 23.11
CA HIS A 347 -6.34 -14.91 22.79
C HIS A 347 -7.22 -15.42 23.95
N VAL A 348 -6.75 -15.27 25.20
CA VAL A 348 -7.51 -15.67 26.39
C VAL A 348 -8.73 -14.78 26.59
N ILE A 349 -8.57 -13.45 26.51
CA ILE A 349 -9.68 -12.53 26.77
C ILE A 349 -10.78 -12.63 25.71
N ASP A 350 -10.44 -13.00 24.48
CA ASP A 350 -11.39 -13.21 23.37
C ASP A 350 -12.41 -14.34 23.65
N LEU A 351 -12.11 -15.25 24.57
CA LEU A 351 -13.06 -16.27 25.03
C LEU A 351 -14.33 -15.64 25.61
N LEU A 352 -14.23 -14.44 26.19
CA LEU A 352 -15.37 -13.70 26.77
C LEU A 352 -15.69 -12.43 25.99
N ALA A 353 -14.69 -11.64 25.58
CA ALA A 353 -14.89 -10.31 25.03
C ALA A 353 -15.75 -10.27 23.75
N LEU A 354 -15.76 -11.38 22.99
CA LEU A 354 -16.54 -11.52 21.75
C LEU A 354 -18.01 -11.89 21.97
N ALA A 355 -18.38 -12.36 23.18
CA ALA A 355 -19.75 -12.78 23.46
C ALA A 355 -20.69 -11.56 23.43
N PRO A 356 -21.92 -11.68 22.91
CA PRO A 356 -22.92 -10.61 22.97
C PRO A 356 -23.49 -10.44 24.39
N GLY A 357 -24.21 -9.34 24.62
CA GLY A 357 -24.96 -9.11 25.86
C GLY A 357 -24.21 -8.30 26.93
N ASP A 358 -24.84 -8.25 28.11
CA ASP A 358 -24.57 -7.26 29.16
C ASP A 358 -23.98 -7.84 30.46
N ASP A 359 -23.55 -9.11 30.47
CA ASP A 359 -22.87 -9.73 31.62
C ASP A 359 -21.70 -8.82 32.09
N PRO A 360 -21.63 -8.44 33.39
CA PRO A 360 -20.60 -7.55 33.90
C PRO A 360 -19.17 -8.00 33.59
N LEU A 361 -18.89 -9.30 33.67
CA LEU A 361 -17.56 -9.86 33.40
C LEU A 361 -17.24 -9.86 31.90
N VAL A 362 -18.25 -10.04 31.05
CA VAL A 362 -18.09 -9.87 29.59
C VAL A 362 -17.79 -8.41 29.24
N LYS A 363 -18.48 -7.44 29.88
CA LYS A 363 -18.17 -6.01 29.70
C LYS A 363 -16.75 -5.68 30.15
N GLN A 364 -16.33 -6.21 31.30
CA GLN A 364 -14.96 -6.06 31.78
C GLN A 364 -13.95 -6.66 30.80
N ALA A 365 -14.23 -7.85 30.24
CA ALA A 365 -13.36 -8.47 29.25
C ALA A 365 -13.17 -7.62 27.99
N ARG A 366 -14.23 -6.93 27.53
CA ARG A 366 -14.13 -5.98 26.40
C ARG A 366 -13.21 -4.79 26.72
N ALA A 367 -13.28 -4.25 27.94
CA ALA A 367 -12.40 -3.18 28.39
C ALA A 367 -10.93 -3.66 28.44
N VAL A 368 -10.67 -4.83 29.02
CA VAL A 368 -9.34 -5.44 29.07
C VAL A 368 -8.79 -5.70 27.66
N LYS A 369 -9.62 -6.22 26.74
CA LYS A 369 -9.24 -6.40 25.33
C LYS A 369 -8.80 -5.09 24.69
N GLN A 370 -9.51 -3.98 24.92
CA GLN A 370 -9.15 -2.67 24.37
C GLN A 370 -7.78 -2.20 24.86
N GLU A 371 -7.47 -2.38 26.15
CA GLU A 371 -6.15 -2.07 26.72
C GLU A 371 -5.04 -2.93 26.11
N LEU A 372 -5.26 -4.25 26.00
CA LEU A 372 -4.31 -5.18 25.39
C LEU A 372 -4.07 -4.87 23.91
N CYS A 373 -5.11 -4.50 23.16
CA CYS A 373 -4.97 -4.05 21.78
C CYS A 373 -4.13 -2.77 21.69
N ALA A 374 -4.27 -1.83 22.62
CA ALA A 374 -3.43 -0.63 22.65
C ALA A 374 -1.95 -0.97 22.92
N LEU A 375 -1.67 -1.90 23.83
CA LEU A 375 -0.31 -2.41 24.08
C LEU A 375 0.26 -3.08 22.83
N ARG A 376 -0.50 -3.98 22.19
CA ARG A 376 -0.06 -4.67 20.98
C ARG A 376 0.19 -3.71 19.82
N ALA A 377 -0.59 -2.63 19.72
CA ALA A 377 -0.36 -1.56 18.74
C ALA A 377 0.94 -0.77 18.98
N ALA A 378 1.49 -0.76 20.20
CA ALA A 378 2.77 -0.10 20.47
C ALA A 378 3.96 -0.94 19.96
N GLU A 379 3.80 -2.28 19.93
CA GLU A 379 4.82 -3.23 19.50
C GLU A 379 4.86 -3.44 17.97
N ALA A 380 3.75 -3.20 17.27
CA ALA A 380 3.64 -3.50 15.85
C ALA A 380 4.48 -2.56 14.95
N SER A 381 5.29 -3.14 14.05
CA SER A 381 6.17 -2.44 13.11
C SER A 381 5.41 -1.70 11.99
N SER A 382 4.37 -2.34 11.45
CA SER A 382 3.54 -1.81 10.37
C SER A 382 2.52 -0.79 10.85
N TYR A 383 2.43 0.35 10.15
CA TYR A 383 1.36 1.33 10.34
C TYR A 383 -0.03 0.68 10.25
N VAL A 384 -0.22 -0.24 9.30
CA VAL A 384 -1.50 -0.92 9.08
C VAL A 384 -1.86 -1.81 10.27
N SER A 385 -0.91 -2.61 10.78
CA SER A 385 -1.10 -3.40 12.00
C SER A 385 -1.50 -2.53 13.19
N ARG A 386 -0.76 -1.44 13.43
CA ARG A 386 -1.07 -0.50 14.52
C ARG A 386 -2.46 0.08 14.40
N SER A 387 -2.88 0.40 13.18
CA SER A 387 -4.21 0.93 12.92
C SER A 387 -5.32 -0.06 13.27
N PHE A 388 -5.16 -1.33 12.90
CA PHE A 388 -6.16 -2.36 13.21
C PHE A 388 -6.26 -2.63 14.70
N TYR A 389 -5.15 -2.81 15.40
CA TYR A 389 -5.19 -2.98 16.85
C TYR A 389 -5.86 -1.79 17.57
N ARG A 390 -5.54 -0.55 17.18
CA ARG A 390 -6.16 0.65 17.76
C ARG A 390 -7.62 0.87 17.39
N SER A 391 -8.08 0.24 16.31
CA SER A 391 -9.47 0.37 15.87
C SER A 391 -10.44 -0.46 16.72
N GLY A 392 -9.95 -1.44 17.49
CA GLY A 392 -10.72 -2.14 18.51
C GLY A 392 -11.91 -2.95 18.00
N TRP A 393 -11.92 -3.28 16.71
CA TRP A 393 -12.94 -4.15 16.09
C TRP A 393 -12.81 -5.60 16.56
#